data_AF-A0A5C7XMV4-F1
#
_entry.id   AF-A0A5C7XMV4-F1
#
_cell.length_a   1.000
_cell.length_b   1.000
_cell.length_c   1.000
_cell.angle_alpha   90.00
_cell.angle_beta   90.00
_cell.angle_gamma   90.00
#
_symmetry.space_group_name_H-M   'P 1'
#
loop_
_entity.id
_entity.type
_entity.pdbx_description
1 polymer ?
#
loop_
_entity_poly.entity_id
_entity_poly.type
_entity_poly.pdbx_seq_one_letter_code
_entity_poly.pdbx_strand_id
1 'polypeptide(L)'
;MTPQEAIELSKTIEALRNALVPPENDWIPVVAAIGGALVGAFATAIPSWITSQLEVSTKKKILKATIRAEISALVQLLETRKYADVFKGVAEELENQGPDATKKYPAMPESQHYLSVFKNSSGQLGLLEPNLAETALGFYYTLEAALMDFKADGIFTIGAKAKNYRDAEKLFNDTVTLGKRFLRESST
;
A
#
# COMPACT_ATOMS: atom_id res chain seq x y z
N MET A 1 64.92 -61.33 5.26
CA MET A 1 63.85 -60.96 6.19
C MET A 1 63.23 -62.24 6.69
N THR A 2 63.43 -62.57 7.95
CA THR A 2 62.86 -63.78 8.54
C THR A 2 61.36 -63.55 8.80
N PRO A 3 60.52 -64.60 8.77
CA PRO A 3 59.09 -64.47 9.03
C PRO A 3 58.76 -63.81 10.38
N GLN A 4 59.66 -63.93 11.36
CA GLN A 4 59.50 -63.35 12.70
C GLN A 4 59.72 -61.82 12.70
N GLU A 5 60.69 -61.32 11.92
CA GLU A 5 60.92 -59.88 11.75
C GLU A 5 59.74 -59.17 11.07
N ALA A 6 59.06 -59.85 10.14
CA ALA A 6 57.88 -59.31 9.48
C ALA A 6 56.69 -59.14 10.43
N ILE A 7 56.53 -60.07 11.38
CA ILE A 7 55.45 -60.05 12.39
C ILE A 7 55.74 -58.98 13.46
N GLU A 8 57.00 -58.82 13.86
CA GLU A 8 57.43 -57.75 14.76
C GLU A 8 57.23 -56.36 14.14
N LEU A 9 57.62 -56.20 12.86
CA LEU A 9 57.44 -54.95 12.14
C LEU A 9 55.95 -54.60 11.99
N SER A 10 55.09 -55.58 11.69
CA SER A 10 53.65 -55.35 11.57
C SER A 10 53.03 -54.91 12.89
N LYS A 11 53.41 -55.54 14.01
CA LYS A 11 52.94 -55.16 15.36
C LYS A 11 53.44 -53.77 15.76
N THR A 12 54.66 -53.41 15.38
CA THR A 12 55.23 -52.10 15.69
C THR A 12 54.54 -51.00 14.89
N ILE A 13 54.22 -51.25 13.62
CA ILE A 13 53.44 -50.35 12.76
C ILE A 13 52.02 -50.18 13.31
N GLU A 14 51.40 -51.25 13.80
CA GLU A 14 50.04 -51.21 14.37
C GLU A 14 49.99 -50.47 15.72
N ALA A 15 51.00 -50.66 16.58
CA ALA A 15 51.15 -49.91 17.83
C ALA A 15 51.43 -48.41 17.58
N LEU A 16 52.26 -48.08 16.58
CA LEU A 16 52.49 -46.70 16.15
C LEU A 16 51.22 -46.06 15.59
N ARG A 17 50.45 -46.79 14.77
CA ARG A 17 49.17 -46.32 14.24
C ARG A 17 48.18 -46.02 15.35
N ASN A 18 48.05 -46.91 16.34
CA ASN A 18 47.12 -46.71 17.46
C ASN A 18 47.58 -45.63 18.46
N ALA A 19 48.89 -45.36 18.54
CA ALA A 19 49.43 -44.27 19.36
C ALA A 19 49.35 -42.89 18.67
N LEU A 20 49.38 -42.86 17.32
CA LEU A 20 49.36 -41.63 16.53
C LEU A 20 47.95 -41.24 16.07
N VAL A 21 47.02 -42.18 15.95
CA VAL A 21 45.62 -41.91 15.62
C VAL A 21 44.86 -41.74 16.93
N PRO A 22 44.55 -40.50 17.38
CA PRO A 22 43.64 -40.32 18.51
C PRO A 22 42.30 -41.01 18.17
N PRO A 23 41.59 -41.58 19.17
CA PRO A 23 40.33 -42.26 18.94
C PRO A 23 39.40 -41.36 18.12
N GLU A 24 38.87 -41.91 17.03
CA GLU A 24 38.02 -41.21 16.08
C GLU A 24 36.84 -40.59 16.85
N ASN A 25 36.87 -39.27 16.97
CA ASN A 25 35.97 -38.56 17.85
C ASN A 25 34.72 -38.16 17.06
N ASP A 26 33.88 -39.15 16.79
CA ASP A 26 32.71 -39.10 15.89
C ASP A 26 31.71 -37.96 16.20
N TRP A 27 31.77 -37.38 17.40
CA TRP A 27 30.90 -36.25 17.77
C TRP A 27 31.39 -34.89 17.25
N ILE A 28 32.68 -34.72 16.92
CA ILE A 28 33.21 -33.43 16.40
C ILE A 28 32.54 -33.07 15.07
N PRO A 29 32.45 -33.97 14.06
CA PRO A 29 31.74 -33.68 12.82
C PRO A 29 30.25 -33.39 13.03
N VAL A 30 29.60 -34.08 13.97
CA VAL A 30 28.18 -33.87 14.30
C VAL A 30 27.95 -32.49 14.92
N VAL A 31 28.78 -32.10 15.89
CA VAL A 31 28.73 -30.76 16.50
C VAL A 31 29.08 -29.67 15.49
N ALA A 32 30.04 -29.91 14.59
CA ALA A 32 30.37 -28.98 13.52
C ALA A 32 29.23 -28.83 12.50
N ALA A 33 28.54 -29.92 12.15
CA ALA A 33 27.40 -29.89 11.24
C ALA A 33 26.20 -29.16 11.87
N ILE A 34 25.87 -29.45 13.12
CA ILE A 34 24.78 -28.76 13.85
C ILE A 34 25.13 -27.28 14.06
N GLY A 35 26.36 -26.99 14.48
CA GLY A 35 26.84 -25.62 14.65
C GLY A 35 26.83 -24.84 13.34
N GLY A 36 27.33 -25.43 12.26
CA GLY A 36 27.30 -24.84 10.92
C GLY A 36 25.88 -24.60 10.40
N ALA A 37 24.96 -25.55 10.61
CA ALA A 37 23.56 -25.41 10.22
C ALA A 37 22.85 -24.29 11.01
N LEU A 38 23.09 -24.18 12.32
CA LEU A 38 22.54 -23.10 13.15
C LEU A 38 23.09 -21.74 12.73
N VAL A 39 24.41 -21.62 12.57
CA VAL A 39 25.04 -20.36 12.13
C VAL A 39 24.55 -19.98 10.73
N GLY A 40 24.44 -20.93 9.80
CA GLY A 40 23.88 -20.71 8.47
C GLY A 40 22.41 -20.28 8.50
N ALA A 41 21.59 -20.87 9.37
CA ALA A 41 20.19 -20.49 9.55
C ALA A 41 20.06 -19.06 10.12
N PHE A 42 20.87 -18.68 11.11
CA PHE A 42 20.87 -17.31 11.63
C PHE A 42 21.42 -16.30 10.62
N ALA A 43 22.48 -16.67 9.90
CA ALA A 43 23.09 -15.82 8.87
C ALA A 43 22.13 -15.52 7.70
N THR A 44 21.12 -16.36 7.46
CA THR A 44 20.11 -16.14 6.42
C THR A 44 18.83 -15.51 6.97
N ALA A 45 18.38 -15.93 8.15
CA ALA A 45 17.14 -15.44 8.76
C ALA A 45 17.24 -13.97 9.20
N ILE A 46 18.35 -13.57 9.82
CA ILE A 46 18.50 -12.21 10.37
C ILE A 46 18.50 -11.14 9.26
N PRO A 47 19.31 -11.26 8.19
CA PRO A 47 19.28 -10.28 7.11
C PRO A 47 17.91 -10.23 6.42
N SER A 48 17.28 -11.39 6.17
CA SER A 48 15.93 -11.48 5.57
C SER A 48 14.87 -10.76 6.40
N TRP A 49 14.91 -10.94 7.73
CA TRP A 49 14.01 -10.23 8.63
C TRP A 49 14.25 -8.71 8.59
N ILE A 50 15.51 -8.26 8.64
CA ILE A 50 15.84 -6.83 8.57
C ILE A 50 15.38 -6.22 7.23
N THR A 51 15.66 -6.87 6.11
CA THR A 51 15.25 -6.39 4.78
C THR A 51 13.73 -6.32 4.67
N SER A 52 12.99 -7.30 5.21
CA SER A 52 11.52 -7.28 5.20
C SER A 52 10.94 -6.07 5.93
N GLN A 53 11.52 -5.68 7.07
CA GLN A 53 11.07 -4.53 7.85
C GLN A 53 11.37 -3.20 7.13
N LEU A 54 12.54 -3.10 6.50
CA LEU A 54 12.92 -1.94 5.69
C LEU A 54 12.02 -1.78 4.46
N GLU A 55 11.66 -2.89 3.82
CA GLU A 55 10.72 -2.89 2.70
C GLU A 55 9.35 -2.39 3.10
N VAL A 56 8.80 -2.85 4.23
CA VAL A 56 7.49 -2.40 4.73
C VAL A 56 7.51 -0.89 5.00
N SER A 57 8.56 -0.40 5.64
CA SER A 57 8.73 1.03 5.94
C SER A 57 8.82 1.87 4.67
N THR A 58 9.53 1.38 3.65
CA THR A 58 9.67 2.05 2.35
C THR A 58 8.34 2.06 1.60
N LYS A 59 7.64 0.91 1.55
CA LYS A 59 6.31 0.78 0.94
C LYS A 59 5.31 1.74 1.58
N LYS A 60 5.30 1.86 2.91
CA LYS A 60 4.46 2.82 3.64
C LYS A 60 4.74 4.27 3.23
N LYS A 61 6.01 4.67 3.17
CA LYS A 61 6.41 6.04 2.77
C LYS A 61 5.99 6.36 1.34
N ILE A 62 6.25 5.43 0.41
CA ILE A 62 5.86 5.57 -1.00
C ILE A 62 4.34 5.69 -1.11
N LEU A 63 3.59 4.78 -0.49
CA LEU A 63 2.13 4.80 -0.50
C LEU A 63 1.56 6.13 0.02
N LYS A 64 2.04 6.59 1.18
CA LYS A 64 1.62 7.88 1.79
C LYS A 64 1.90 9.05 0.83
N ALA A 65 3.08 9.08 0.21
CA ALA A 65 3.47 10.13 -0.71
C ALA A 65 2.59 10.13 -1.98
N THR A 66 2.34 8.96 -2.57
CA THR A 66 1.56 8.86 -3.82
C THR A 66 0.09 9.22 -3.60
N ILE A 67 -0.53 8.74 -2.52
CA ILE A 67 -1.92 9.10 -2.17
C ILE A 67 -2.01 10.60 -1.87
N ARG A 68 -1.06 11.16 -1.12
CA ARG A 68 -1.00 12.60 -0.86
C ARG A 68 -0.91 13.41 -2.15
N ALA A 69 -0.08 12.99 -3.10
CA ALA A 69 0.05 13.68 -4.38
C ALA A 69 -1.25 13.65 -5.18
N GLU A 70 -1.93 12.51 -5.26
CA GLU A 70 -3.22 12.39 -5.98
C GLU A 70 -4.31 13.24 -5.31
N ILE A 71 -4.49 13.11 -3.98
CA ILE A 71 -5.48 13.91 -3.24
C ILE A 71 -5.18 15.41 -3.38
N SER A 72 -3.91 15.83 -3.29
CA SER A 72 -3.51 17.22 -3.47
C SER A 72 -3.89 17.76 -4.85
N ALA A 73 -3.62 17.00 -5.91
CA ALA A 73 -3.95 17.38 -7.27
C ALA A 73 -5.47 17.46 -7.49
N LEU A 74 -6.22 16.51 -6.94
CA LEU A 74 -7.69 16.49 -7.02
C LEU A 74 -8.31 17.67 -6.26
N VAL A 75 -7.87 17.94 -5.03
CA VAL A 75 -8.35 19.10 -4.24
C VAL A 75 -8.07 20.39 -5.01
N GLN A 76 -6.85 20.57 -5.52
CA GLN A 76 -6.50 21.75 -6.31
C GLN A 76 -7.38 21.89 -7.55
N LEU A 77 -7.69 20.79 -8.24
CA LEU A 77 -8.57 20.78 -9.41
C LEU A 77 -10.01 21.20 -9.04
N LEU A 78 -10.55 20.64 -7.96
CA LEU A 78 -11.90 20.95 -7.47
C LEU A 78 -12.02 22.43 -7.10
N GLU A 79 -11.02 22.98 -6.40
CA GLU A 79 -11.00 24.38 -5.99
C GLU A 79 -10.81 25.32 -7.18
N THR A 80 -9.91 24.99 -8.10
CA THR A 80 -9.64 25.83 -9.29
C THR A 80 -10.87 25.92 -10.19
N ARG A 81 -11.59 24.82 -10.36
CA ARG A 81 -12.80 24.77 -11.20
C ARG A 81 -14.06 25.29 -10.51
N LYS A 82 -14.00 25.55 -9.19
CA LYS A 82 -15.11 26.10 -8.41
C LYS A 82 -16.43 25.36 -8.60
N TYR A 83 -16.39 24.03 -8.62
CA TYR A 83 -17.58 23.22 -8.90
C TYR A 83 -18.72 23.49 -7.92
N ALA A 84 -18.42 23.66 -6.64
CA ALA A 84 -19.42 24.01 -5.63
C ALA A 84 -20.15 25.33 -5.96
N ASP A 85 -19.41 26.37 -6.36
CA ASP A 85 -20.00 27.67 -6.74
C ASP A 85 -20.88 27.53 -7.99
N VAL A 86 -20.47 26.70 -8.95
CA VAL A 86 -21.27 26.43 -10.16
C VAL A 86 -22.59 25.77 -9.79
N PHE A 87 -22.57 24.74 -8.94
CA PHE A 87 -23.80 24.07 -8.51
C PHE A 87 -24.70 24.97 -7.69
N LYS A 88 -24.12 25.80 -6.82
CA LYS A 88 -24.84 26.82 -6.07
C LYS A 88 -25.59 27.77 -7.02
N GLY A 89 -24.90 28.32 -8.01
CA GLY A 89 -25.50 29.24 -8.98
C GLY A 89 -26.62 28.60 -9.81
N VAL A 90 -26.45 27.34 -10.21
CA VAL A 90 -27.49 26.59 -10.93
C VAL A 90 -28.69 26.30 -10.04
N ALA A 91 -28.48 25.95 -8.77
CA ALA A 91 -29.58 25.74 -7.82
C ALA A 91 -30.42 27.01 -7.65
N GLU A 92 -29.76 28.16 -7.46
CA GLU A 92 -30.41 29.48 -7.36
C GLU A 92 -31.17 29.85 -8.64
N GLU A 93 -30.59 29.57 -9.82
CA GLU A 93 -31.26 29.77 -11.11
C GLU A 93 -32.56 28.96 -11.20
N LEU A 94 -32.52 27.67 -10.84
CA LEU A 94 -33.67 26.77 -10.89
C LEU A 94 -34.73 27.14 -9.85
N GLU A 95 -34.33 27.55 -8.65
CA GLU A 95 -35.23 28.03 -7.59
C GLU A 95 -36.05 29.24 -8.07
N ASN A 96 -35.45 30.14 -8.84
CA ASN A 96 -36.12 31.31 -9.42
C ASN A 96 -37.05 30.97 -10.60
N GLN A 97 -36.78 29.88 -11.32
CA GLN A 97 -37.60 29.42 -12.46
C GLN A 97 -38.85 28.64 -12.04
N GLY A 98 -38.89 28.12 -10.80
CA GLY A 98 -40.03 27.42 -10.22
C GLY A 98 -39.78 25.93 -9.92
N PRO A 99 -40.71 25.25 -9.22
CA PRO A 99 -40.50 23.92 -8.62
C PRO A 99 -40.30 22.77 -9.62
N ASP A 100 -40.72 22.96 -10.86
CA ASP A 100 -40.60 21.96 -11.94
C ASP A 100 -39.44 22.25 -12.90
N ALA A 101 -38.68 23.33 -12.66
CA ALA A 101 -37.50 23.63 -13.45
C ALA A 101 -36.43 22.55 -13.26
N THR A 102 -35.83 22.12 -14.38
CA THR A 102 -34.73 21.15 -14.39
C THR A 102 -33.63 21.61 -15.32
N LYS A 103 -32.39 21.24 -15.01
CA LYS A 103 -31.23 21.51 -15.85
C LYS A 103 -30.40 20.25 -16.03
N LYS A 104 -29.89 20.05 -17.25
CA LYS A 104 -29.04 18.92 -17.61
C LYS A 104 -27.61 19.38 -17.84
N TYR A 105 -26.66 18.52 -17.48
CA TYR A 105 -25.26 18.63 -17.85
C TYR A 105 -24.85 17.47 -18.76
N PRO A 106 -23.86 17.67 -19.64
CA PRO A 106 -23.27 16.58 -20.40
C PRO A 106 -22.70 15.51 -19.46
N ALA A 107 -22.83 14.24 -19.87
CA ALA A 107 -22.20 13.14 -19.17
C ALA A 107 -20.67 13.33 -19.14
N MET A 108 -20.06 13.00 -18.02
CA MET A 108 -18.61 12.91 -17.92
C MET A 108 -18.12 11.69 -18.72
N PRO A 109 -17.04 11.81 -19.52
CA PRO A 109 -16.49 10.66 -20.23
C PRO A 109 -16.02 9.57 -19.26
N GLU A 110 -16.48 8.32 -19.44
CA GLU A 110 -16.08 7.19 -18.59
C GLU A 110 -14.57 6.88 -18.62
N SER A 111 -13.87 7.30 -19.67
CA SER A 111 -12.44 7.06 -19.86
C SER A 111 -11.53 7.85 -18.91
N GLN A 112 -12.08 8.72 -18.05
CA GLN A 112 -11.29 9.55 -17.17
C GLN A 112 -10.98 8.82 -15.85
N HIS A 113 -9.80 8.21 -15.79
CA HIS A 113 -9.29 7.51 -14.61
C HIS A 113 -8.73 8.46 -13.54
N TYR A 114 -9.58 9.34 -12.99
CA TYR A 114 -9.17 10.33 -11.98
C TYR A 114 -8.63 9.74 -10.69
N LEU A 115 -9.02 8.51 -10.35
CA LEU A 115 -8.69 7.83 -9.09
C LEU A 115 -7.75 6.64 -9.32
N SER A 116 -6.86 6.76 -10.31
CA SER A 116 -6.01 5.65 -10.76
C SER A 116 -5.03 5.18 -9.67
N VAL A 117 -4.43 6.10 -8.91
CA VAL A 117 -3.50 5.74 -7.83
C VAL A 117 -4.27 5.00 -6.76
N PHE A 118 -5.37 5.58 -6.27
CA PHE A 118 -6.21 4.93 -5.26
C PHE A 118 -6.64 3.52 -5.64
N LYS A 119 -7.16 3.33 -6.87
CA LYS A 119 -7.60 2.01 -7.33
C LYS A 119 -6.45 1.00 -7.31
N ASN A 120 -5.29 1.41 -7.81
CA ASN A 120 -4.09 0.56 -7.84
C ASN A 120 -3.49 0.30 -6.45
N SER A 121 -3.72 1.19 -5.48
CA SER A 121 -3.15 1.09 -4.13
C SER A 121 -4.16 0.68 -3.05
N SER A 122 -5.41 0.42 -3.40
CA SER A 122 -6.51 0.16 -2.45
C SER A 122 -6.21 -1.01 -1.51
N GLY A 123 -5.64 -2.11 -2.03
CA GLY A 123 -5.23 -3.27 -1.22
C GLY A 123 -4.06 -3.00 -0.26
N GLN A 124 -3.38 -1.86 -0.39
CA GLN A 124 -2.23 -1.47 0.44
C GLN A 124 -2.59 -0.42 1.49
N LEU A 125 -3.84 0.07 1.53
CA LEU A 125 -4.26 1.13 2.47
C LEU A 125 -4.05 0.75 3.94
N GLY A 126 -4.07 -0.55 4.27
CA GLY A 126 -3.75 -1.06 5.61
C GLY A 126 -2.32 -0.78 6.08
N LEU A 127 -1.42 -0.32 5.20
CA LEU A 127 -0.07 0.12 5.57
C LEU A 127 -0.05 1.55 6.14
N LEU A 128 -1.09 2.35 5.91
CA LEU A 128 -1.22 3.70 6.46
C LEU A 128 -1.69 3.67 7.91
N GLU A 129 -1.49 4.78 8.63
CA GLU A 129 -2.11 4.98 9.93
C GLU A 129 -3.65 4.90 9.80
N PRO A 130 -4.37 4.27 10.76
CA PRO A 130 -5.82 4.07 10.66
C PRO A 130 -6.61 5.33 10.34
N ASN A 131 -6.33 6.44 11.04
CA ASN A 131 -6.99 7.73 10.81
C ASN A 131 -6.72 8.29 9.40
N LEU A 132 -5.51 8.06 8.88
CA LEU A 132 -5.11 8.54 7.57
C LEU A 132 -5.78 7.72 6.46
N ALA A 133 -5.86 6.39 6.65
CA ALA A 133 -6.57 5.48 5.76
C ALA A 133 -8.08 5.81 5.73
N GLU A 134 -8.69 6.03 6.90
CA GLU A 134 -10.11 6.42 7.01
C GLU A 134 -10.38 7.72 6.26
N THR A 135 -9.57 8.76 6.49
CA THR A 135 -9.75 10.05 5.82
C THR A 135 -9.53 9.96 4.30
N ALA A 136 -8.56 9.15 3.84
CA ALA A 136 -8.37 8.89 2.41
C ALA A 136 -9.59 8.20 1.80
N LEU A 137 -10.06 7.12 2.42
CA LEU A 137 -11.24 6.39 1.96
C LEU A 137 -12.47 7.30 1.90
N GLY A 138 -12.69 8.10 2.95
CA GLY A 138 -13.76 9.08 2.99
C GLY A 138 -13.68 10.06 1.82
N PHE A 139 -12.50 10.62 1.55
CA PHE A 139 -12.27 11.51 0.41
C PHE A 139 -12.61 10.84 -0.92
N TYR A 140 -12.04 9.66 -1.20
CA TYR A 140 -12.21 8.97 -2.48
C TYR A 140 -13.65 8.53 -2.71
N TYR A 141 -14.32 7.96 -1.70
CA TYR A 141 -15.71 7.53 -1.85
C TYR A 141 -16.68 8.70 -1.98
N THR A 142 -16.43 9.82 -1.29
CA THR A 142 -17.27 11.01 -1.41
C THR A 142 -17.11 11.65 -2.80
N LEU A 143 -15.88 11.70 -3.31
CA LEU A 143 -15.62 12.15 -4.68
C LEU A 143 -16.24 11.19 -5.71
N GLU A 144 -16.10 9.88 -5.54
CA GLU A 144 -16.66 8.90 -6.47
C GLU A 144 -18.20 8.96 -6.49
N ALA A 145 -18.84 9.11 -5.33
CA ALA A 145 -20.28 9.34 -5.25
C ALA A 145 -20.68 10.62 -6.01
N ALA A 146 -19.92 11.70 -5.86
CA ALA A 146 -20.17 12.94 -6.60
C ALA A 146 -20.04 12.76 -8.12
N LEU A 147 -19.08 11.97 -8.58
CA LEU A 147 -18.86 11.69 -9.99
C LEU A 147 -19.92 10.74 -10.58
N MET A 148 -20.49 9.83 -9.79
CA MET A 148 -21.55 8.92 -10.25
C MET A 148 -22.77 9.67 -10.78
N ASP A 149 -23.11 10.81 -10.18
CA ASP A 149 -24.24 11.65 -10.59
C ASP A 149 -24.06 12.28 -11.99
N PHE A 150 -22.84 12.28 -12.53
CA PHE A 150 -22.49 12.80 -13.87
C PHE A 150 -22.32 11.71 -14.94
N LYS A 151 -22.59 10.44 -14.62
CA LYS A 151 -22.57 9.36 -15.61
C LYS A 151 -23.70 9.51 -16.63
N ALA A 152 -23.66 8.74 -17.72
CA ALA A 152 -24.63 8.83 -18.82
C ALA A 152 -26.10 8.70 -18.36
N ASP A 153 -26.34 7.98 -17.28
CA ASP A 153 -27.62 7.74 -16.61
C ASP A 153 -27.73 8.43 -15.23
N GLY A 154 -26.80 9.32 -14.91
CA GLY A 154 -26.77 10.07 -13.67
C GLY A 154 -27.86 11.13 -13.58
N ILE A 155 -28.12 11.60 -12.35
CA ILE A 155 -29.19 12.57 -12.11
C ILE A 155 -28.98 13.88 -12.89
N PHE A 156 -27.72 14.29 -13.10
CA PHE A 156 -27.40 15.50 -13.86
C PHE A 156 -27.56 15.35 -15.37
N THR A 157 -27.54 14.14 -15.92
CA THR A 157 -27.77 13.93 -17.37
C THR A 157 -29.24 13.76 -17.71
N ILE A 158 -30.03 13.20 -16.79
CA ILE A 158 -31.47 12.97 -16.99
C ILE A 158 -32.27 14.26 -16.80
N GLY A 159 -31.86 15.12 -15.85
CA GLY A 159 -32.53 16.40 -15.55
C GLY A 159 -32.66 16.61 -14.05
N ALA A 160 -31.67 17.28 -13.47
CA ALA A 160 -31.61 17.52 -12.03
C ALA A 160 -32.47 18.74 -11.63
N LYS A 161 -33.09 18.65 -10.45
CA LYS A 161 -33.79 19.77 -9.80
C LYS A 161 -32.84 20.55 -8.90
N ALA A 162 -33.26 21.74 -8.45
CA ALA A 162 -32.47 22.59 -7.55
C ALA A 162 -31.89 21.84 -6.34
N LYS A 163 -32.70 20.99 -5.69
CA LYS A 163 -32.25 20.16 -4.56
C LYS A 163 -31.03 19.30 -4.90
N ASN A 164 -31.00 18.68 -6.09
CA ASN A 164 -29.88 17.83 -6.48
C ASN A 164 -28.59 18.64 -6.65
N TYR A 165 -28.68 19.86 -7.16
CA TYR A 165 -27.55 20.78 -7.23
C TYR A 165 -27.06 21.23 -5.85
N ARG A 166 -27.97 21.45 -4.88
CA ARG A 166 -27.60 21.71 -3.47
C ARG A 166 -26.91 20.51 -2.83
N ASP A 167 -27.44 19.30 -3.07
CA ASP A 167 -26.84 18.06 -2.57
C ASP A 167 -25.42 17.88 -3.15
N ALA A 168 -25.22 18.15 -4.44
CA ALA A 168 -23.89 18.13 -5.07
C ALA A 168 -22.97 19.24 -4.55
N GLU A 169 -23.45 20.49 -4.41
CA GLU A 169 -22.68 21.58 -3.79
C GLU A 169 -22.10 21.14 -2.44
N LYS A 170 -22.95 20.57 -1.58
CA LYS A 170 -22.54 20.04 -0.28
C LYS A 170 -21.52 18.90 -0.43
N LEU A 171 -21.77 17.94 -1.32
CA LEU A 171 -20.91 16.77 -1.51
C LEU A 171 -19.50 17.15 -2.00
N PHE A 172 -19.40 18.13 -2.91
CA PHE A 172 -18.12 18.65 -3.37
C PHE A 172 -17.38 19.43 -2.27
N ASN A 173 -18.09 20.23 -1.47
CA ASN A 173 -17.50 20.91 -0.31
C ASN A 173 -17.00 19.93 0.77
N ASP A 174 -17.77 18.89 1.05
CA ASP A 174 -17.40 17.82 1.97
C ASP A 174 -16.14 17.08 1.45
N THR A 175 -16.08 16.80 0.14
CA THR A 175 -14.91 16.21 -0.53
C THR A 175 -13.66 17.08 -0.35
N VAL A 176 -13.75 18.38 -0.65
CA VAL A 176 -12.60 19.30 -0.47
C VAL A 176 -12.16 19.37 0.98
N THR A 177 -13.12 19.36 1.92
CA THR A 177 -12.84 19.39 3.36
C THR A 177 -12.09 18.13 3.82
N LEU A 178 -12.53 16.95 3.39
CA LEU A 178 -11.85 15.68 3.66
C LEU A 178 -10.45 15.65 3.05
N GLY A 179 -10.29 16.12 1.81
CA GLY A 179 -9.00 16.19 1.15
C GLY A 179 -8.02 17.11 1.90
N LYS A 180 -8.45 18.31 2.31
CA LYS A 180 -7.63 19.22 3.12
C LYS A 180 -7.26 18.63 4.48
N ARG A 181 -8.20 17.92 5.11
CA ARG A 181 -7.95 17.20 6.36
C ARG A 181 -6.84 16.15 6.17
N PHE A 182 -6.94 15.31 5.14
CA PHE A 182 -5.92 14.32 4.81
C PHE A 182 -4.54 14.96 4.57
N LEU A 183 -4.48 16.07 3.83
CA LEU A 183 -3.22 16.76 3.53
C LEU A 183 -2.55 17.32 4.78
N ARG A 184 -3.34 17.79 5.76
CA ARG A 184 -2.83 18.23 7.06
C ARG A 184 -2.29 17.05 7.89
N GLU A 185 -3.07 15.98 8.00
CA GLU A 185 -2.71 14.77 8.77
C GLU A 185 -1.51 14.00 8.16
N SER A 186 -1.35 14.03 6.83
CA SER A 186 -0.20 13.40 6.18
C SER A 186 1.09 14.22 6.26
N SER A 187 1.03 15.48 6.74
CA SER A 187 2.22 16.33 6.91
C SER A 187 2.94 16.10 8.23
N THR A 188 2.27 15.46 9.19
CA THR A 188 2.84 14.95 10.45
C THR A 188 3.40 13.54 10.25
#